data_AF-A0A653HNI3-F1
#
_entry.id   AF-A0A653HNI3-F1
#
_cell.length_a   1.000
_cell.length_b   1.000
_cell.length_c   1.000
_cell.angle_alpha   90.00
_cell.angle_beta   90.00
_cell.angle_gamma   90.00
#
_symmetry.space_group_name_H-M   'P 1'
#
loop_
_entity.id
_entity.type
_entity.pdbx_description
1 polymer ?
#
loop_
_entity_poly.entity_id
_entity_poly.type
_entity_poly.pdbx_seq_one_letter_code
_entity_poly.pdbx_strand_id
1 'polypeptide(L)'
;MSKSELCLIKPVESEIDVCKISKREENKIENSSNNNNNTNDSTDSKNNNIYVSYECGHILFYSSFQLVFFLLFSLHYRIYFLSIFNTGTVVMAFLHWSKPRLGLKRNIDFLMSFLNSVAHLYVACQISINSILLFFFNFILTTTLYFMGKHYNYNVYSTLYHASIHFTNNITVLTLYYMFTKKAIEHSL
;
A
#
# COMPACT_ATOMS: atom_id res chain seq x y z
N MET A 1 -31.49 4.63 -51.12
CA MET A 1 -31.21 3.27 -50.62
C MET A 1 -29.70 3.08 -50.62
N SER A 2 -29.03 3.28 -49.50
CA SER A 2 -27.64 2.86 -49.26
C SER A 2 -27.47 2.66 -47.76
N LYS A 3 -27.06 1.45 -47.38
CA LYS A 3 -26.98 0.97 -46.01
C LYS A 3 -25.73 1.50 -45.32
N SER A 4 -25.93 1.98 -44.10
CA SER A 4 -24.90 2.15 -43.08
C SER A 4 -24.45 0.78 -42.55
N GLU A 5 -23.15 0.47 -42.62
CA GLU A 5 -22.54 -0.64 -41.86
C GLU A 5 -21.31 -0.16 -41.09
N LEU A 6 -21.57 0.09 -39.80
CA LEU A 6 -20.77 -0.23 -38.62
C LEU A 6 -19.35 -0.80 -38.87
N CYS A 7 -18.32 -0.01 -38.56
CA CYS A 7 -16.96 -0.49 -38.39
C CYS A 7 -16.80 -0.99 -36.94
N LEU A 8 -16.88 -2.30 -36.75
CA LEU A 8 -16.61 -3.00 -35.49
C LEU A 8 -15.11 -2.95 -35.17
N ILE A 9 -14.76 -2.17 -34.15
CA ILE A 9 -13.44 -2.25 -33.51
C ILE A 9 -13.39 -3.57 -32.73
N LYS A 10 -12.59 -4.53 -33.21
CA LYS A 10 -12.24 -5.73 -32.45
C LYS A 10 -11.28 -5.36 -31.31
N PRO A 11 -11.49 -5.86 -30.07
CA PRO A 11 -10.53 -5.66 -29.00
C PRO A 11 -9.26 -6.48 -29.24
N VAL A 12 -8.12 -5.85 -28.96
CA VAL A 12 -6.76 -6.40 -29.05
C VAL A 12 -6.58 -7.49 -27.98
N GLU A 13 -6.45 -8.73 -28.42
CA GLU A 13 -5.98 -9.86 -27.60
C GLU A 13 -4.54 -9.60 -27.13
N SER A 14 -4.37 -9.08 -25.91
CA SER A 14 -3.04 -8.92 -25.29
C SER A 14 -2.95 -9.42 -23.84
N GLU A 15 -4.05 -9.93 -23.27
CA GLU A 15 -4.08 -10.39 -21.86
C GLU A 15 -3.74 -11.88 -21.66
N ILE A 16 -3.59 -12.67 -22.73
CA ILE A 16 -3.39 -14.13 -22.60
C ILE A 16 -1.90 -14.52 -22.52
N ASP A 17 -0.97 -13.67 -22.96
CA ASP A 17 0.45 -14.07 -23.08
C ASP A 17 1.31 -13.77 -21.84
N VAL A 18 0.96 -12.79 -21.01
CA VAL A 18 1.78 -12.46 -19.83
C VAL A 18 1.71 -13.56 -18.76
N CYS A 19 0.55 -14.21 -18.61
CA CYS A 19 0.36 -15.30 -17.65
C CYS A 19 1.04 -16.62 -18.12
N LYS A 20 1.20 -16.82 -19.42
CA LYS A 20 1.92 -17.98 -19.98
C LYS A 20 3.43 -17.87 -19.83
N ILE A 21 4.00 -16.67 -19.87
CA ILE A 21 5.45 -16.46 -19.73
C ILE A 21 5.90 -16.81 -18.30
N SER A 22 5.14 -16.40 -17.27
CA SER A 22 5.43 -16.72 -15.87
C SER A 22 5.45 -18.24 -15.60
N LYS A 23 4.45 -18.99 -16.10
CA LYS A 23 4.41 -20.46 -15.96
C LYS A 23 5.47 -21.21 -16.77
N ARG A 24 6.03 -20.59 -17.82
CA ARG A 24 7.05 -21.21 -18.67
C ARG A 24 8.45 -21.10 -18.09
N GLU A 25 8.71 -20.10 -17.25
CA GLU A 25 9.98 -19.98 -16.51
C GLU A 25 10.03 -20.91 -15.29
N GLU A 26 8.92 -21.11 -14.57
CA GLU A 26 8.84 -22.08 -13.45
C GLU A 26 9.13 -23.52 -13.92
N ASN A 27 8.54 -23.95 -15.05
CA ASN A 27 8.74 -25.31 -15.58
C ASN A 27 10.13 -25.54 -16.21
N LYS A 28 10.87 -24.47 -16.56
CA LYS A 28 12.21 -24.63 -17.15
C LYS A 28 13.30 -24.81 -16.09
N ILE A 29 13.04 -24.38 -14.86
CA ILE A 29 13.95 -24.56 -13.72
C ILE A 29 13.79 -25.97 -13.11
N GLU A 30 12.59 -26.55 -13.18
CA GLU A 30 12.31 -27.85 -12.56
C GLU A 30 12.90 -29.07 -13.32
N ASN A 31 13.11 -28.95 -14.64
CA ASN A 31 13.60 -30.06 -15.47
C ASN A 31 15.12 -30.17 -15.63
N SER A 32 15.93 -29.32 -14.99
CA SER A 32 17.41 -29.38 -15.11
C SER A 32 18.13 -29.87 -13.86
N SER A 33 17.43 -30.35 -12.82
CA SER A 33 18.05 -30.91 -11.61
C SER A 33 17.42 -32.24 -11.21
N ASN A 34 17.55 -33.24 -12.08
CA ASN A 34 17.39 -34.63 -11.69
C ASN A 34 18.54 -35.46 -12.26
N ASN A 35 19.67 -35.49 -11.52
CA ASN A 35 20.46 -36.70 -11.35
C ASN A 35 21.41 -36.61 -10.14
N ASN A 36 21.03 -37.40 -9.14
CA ASN A 36 21.65 -37.81 -7.87
C ASN A 36 23.18 -37.77 -7.71
N ASN A 37 23.65 -37.34 -6.53
CA ASN A 37 24.16 -38.27 -5.50
C ASN A 37 24.52 -37.57 -4.16
N ASN A 38 23.85 -38.06 -3.10
CA ASN A 38 24.23 -38.23 -1.68
C ASN A 38 25.17 -37.28 -0.90
N THR A 39 24.74 -37.13 0.37
CA THR A 39 25.43 -36.92 1.65
C THR A 39 25.65 -35.51 2.22
N ASN A 40 25.04 -35.36 3.41
CA ASN A 40 25.39 -34.56 4.58
C ASN A 40 24.98 -33.08 4.65
N ASP A 41 23.92 -32.88 5.44
CA ASP A 41 23.79 -31.86 6.50
C ASP A 41 24.28 -30.45 6.18
N SER A 42 23.38 -29.67 5.61
CA SER A 42 23.25 -28.26 5.97
C SER A 42 21.78 -27.91 5.94
N THR A 43 21.26 -27.44 7.07
CA THR A 43 19.97 -26.79 7.25
C THR A 43 19.90 -25.50 6.42
N ASP A 44 19.90 -25.64 5.09
CA ASP A 44 19.50 -24.57 4.18
C ASP A 44 17.98 -24.52 4.18
N SER A 45 17.43 -23.88 5.21
CA SER A 45 16.11 -23.27 5.09
C SER A 45 16.22 -22.22 4.00
N LYS A 46 16.01 -22.63 2.74
CA LYS A 46 15.78 -21.72 1.61
C LYS A 46 14.63 -20.82 2.01
N ASN A 47 14.97 -19.66 2.55
CA ASN A 47 14.03 -18.56 2.76
C ASN A 47 13.57 -18.18 1.36
N ASN A 48 12.44 -18.75 0.93
CA ASN A 48 11.69 -18.34 -0.25
C ASN A 48 11.19 -16.92 0.02
N ASN A 49 12.11 -15.95 -0.08
CA ASN A 49 11.78 -14.54 -0.01
C ASN A 49 10.93 -14.24 -1.23
N ILE A 50 9.62 -14.15 -1.03
CA ILE A 50 8.70 -13.70 -2.07
C ILE A 50 9.00 -12.21 -2.28
N TYR A 51 9.51 -11.88 -3.47
CA TYR A 51 9.76 -10.51 -3.88
C TYR A 51 8.60 -10.02 -4.76
N VAL A 52 8.28 -8.74 -4.62
CA VAL A 52 7.36 -8.04 -5.53
C VAL A 52 8.09 -7.81 -6.87
N SER A 53 7.37 -7.81 -7.99
CA SER A 53 7.98 -7.48 -9.29
C SER A 53 8.61 -6.08 -9.26
N TYR A 54 9.63 -5.86 -10.07
CA TYR A 54 10.39 -4.60 -10.10
C TYR A 54 9.48 -3.37 -10.34
N GLU A 55 8.57 -3.46 -11.32
CA GLU A 55 7.62 -2.39 -11.65
C GLU A 55 6.69 -2.06 -10.48
N CYS A 56 6.11 -3.09 -9.85
CA CYS A 56 5.26 -2.92 -8.69
C CYS A 56 6.03 -2.34 -7.50
N GLY A 57 7.27 -2.77 -7.27
CA GLY A 57 8.14 -2.21 -6.23
C GLY A 57 8.37 -0.72 -6.41
N HIS A 58 8.58 -0.25 -7.64
CA HIS A 58 8.70 1.18 -7.96
C HIS A 58 7.41 1.95 -7.68
N ILE A 59 6.25 1.44 -8.10
CA ILE A 59 4.96 2.09 -7.83
C ILE A 59 4.72 2.21 -6.32
N LEU A 60 5.02 1.16 -5.55
CA LEU A 60 4.88 1.14 -4.10
C LEU A 60 5.83 2.14 -3.43
N PHE A 61 7.08 2.21 -3.92
CA PHE A 61 8.04 3.22 -3.49
C PHE A 61 7.55 4.65 -3.77
N TYR A 62 7.07 4.94 -4.98
CA TYR A 62 6.51 6.26 -5.31
C TYR A 62 5.27 6.60 -4.48
N SER A 63 4.41 5.62 -4.21
CA SER A 63 3.23 5.83 -3.36
C SER A 63 3.60 6.23 -1.93
N SER A 64 4.78 5.82 -1.44
CA SER A 64 5.27 6.19 -0.11
C SER A 64 5.61 7.69 0.02
N PHE A 65 5.93 8.38 -1.07
CA PHE A 65 6.13 9.84 -1.03
C PHE A 65 4.85 10.59 -0.66
N GLN A 66 3.67 9.99 -0.87
CA GLN A 66 2.43 10.61 -0.47
C GLN A 66 2.38 10.84 1.06
N LEU A 67 3.04 9.98 1.85
CA LEU A 67 3.14 10.12 3.31
C LEU A 67 3.90 11.38 3.75
N VAL A 68 4.78 11.93 2.90
CA VAL A 68 5.51 13.17 3.18
C VAL A 68 4.55 14.35 3.31
N PHE A 69 3.44 14.35 2.55
CA PHE A 69 2.46 15.43 2.66
C PHE A 69 1.87 15.52 4.07
N PHE A 70 1.59 14.39 4.72
CA PHE A 70 1.11 14.39 6.12
C PHE A 70 2.09 15.00 7.10
N LEU A 71 3.36 14.66 6.94
CA LEU A 71 4.41 15.22 7.76
C LEU A 71 4.44 16.74 7.59
N LEU A 72 4.47 17.22 6.34
CA LEU A 72 4.46 18.66 6.04
C LEU A 72 3.22 19.36 6.61
N PHE A 73 2.03 18.78 6.45
CA PHE A 73 0.80 19.37 6.98
C PHE A 73 0.77 19.38 8.52
N SER A 74 1.16 18.28 9.17
CA SER A 74 1.21 18.23 10.63
C SER A 74 2.21 19.23 11.22
N LEU A 75 3.36 19.45 10.55
CA LEU A 75 4.31 20.50 10.90
C LEU A 75 3.75 21.90 10.64
N HIS A 76 3.11 22.12 9.49
CA HIS A 76 2.51 23.40 9.11
C HIS A 76 1.46 23.87 10.13
N TYR A 77 0.58 22.96 10.57
CA TYR A 77 -0.45 23.23 11.58
C TYR A 77 0.05 23.04 13.03
N ARG A 78 1.37 22.87 13.25
CA ARG A 78 2.01 22.75 14.57
C ARG A 78 1.45 21.61 15.45
N ILE A 79 0.97 20.54 14.82
CA ILE A 79 0.48 19.33 15.51
C ILE A 79 1.67 18.40 15.78
N TYR A 80 2.57 18.83 16.68
CA TYR A 80 3.90 18.22 16.84
C TYR A 80 3.86 16.75 17.24
N PHE A 81 2.97 16.35 18.15
CA PHE A 81 2.81 14.94 18.53
C PHE A 81 2.53 14.06 17.30
N LEU A 82 1.68 14.52 16.39
CA LEU A 82 1.32 13.77 15.19
C LEU A 82 2.45 13.76 14.15
N SER A 83 3.24 14.84 14.09
CA SER A 83 4.43 14.90 13.25
C SER A 83 5.48 13.84 13.62
N ILE A 84 5.56 13.43 14.90
CA ILE A 84 6.45 12.34 15.35
C ILE A 84 6.01 11.00 14.75
N PHE A 85 4.71 10.67 14.84
CA PHE A 85 4.17 9.44 14.26
C PHE A 85 4.25 9.44 12.73
N ASN A 86 3.98 10.58 12.09
CA ASN A 86 4.12 10.74 10.65
C ASN A 86 5.58 10.57 10.20
N THR A 87 6.55 11.16 10.93
CA THR A 87 7.98 10.98 10.65
C THR A 87 8.37 9.52 10.74
N GLY A 88 7.96 8.82 11.80
CA GLY A 88 8.25 7.40 11.97
C GLY A 88 7.66 6.55 10.84
N THR A 89 6.43 6.85 10.42
CA THR A 89 5.77 6.16 9.29
C THR A 89 6.50 6.40 7.98
N VAL A 90 6.89 7.64 7.69
CA VAL A 90 7.66 8.01 6.49
C VAL A 90 9.00 7.26 6.47
N VAL A 91 9.76 7.31 7.57
CA VAL A 91 11.06 6.64 7.67
C VAL A 91 10.92 5.13 7.46
N MET A 92 9.95 4.48 8.11
CA MET A 92 9.74 3.05 7.94
C MET A 92 9.29 2.68 6.53
N ALA A 93 8.41 3.46 5.92
CA ALA A 93 7.99 3.25 4.53
C ALA A 93 9.20 3.35 3.58
N PHE A 94 10.05 4.37 3.70
CA PHE A 94 11.28 4.48 2.91
C PHE A 94 12.24 3.31 3.14
N LEU A 95 12.47 2.91 4.39
CA LEU A 95 13.36 1.80 4.73
C LEU A 95 12.83 0.45 4.23
N HIS A 96 11.51 0.24 4.26
CA HIS A 96 10.86 -0.97 3.77
C HIS A 96 10.92 -1.04 2.24
N TRP A 97 10.48 0.03 1.56
CA TRP A 97 10.37 0.04 0.10
C TRP A 97 11.71 0.23 -0.63
N SER A 98 12.75 0.70 0.04
CA SER A 98 14.12 0.67 -0.52
C SER A 98 14.61 -0.76 -0.74
N LYS A 99 14.17 -1.72 0.08
CA LYS A 99 14.49 -3.16 -0.03
C LYS A 99 13.27 -3.97 0.41
N PRO A 100 12.25 -4.13 -0.45
CA PRO A 100 11.00 -4.79 -0.10
C PRO A 100 11.28 -6.26 0.21
N ARG A 101 11.37 -6.57 1.50
CA ARG A 101 11.55 -7.93 2.03
C ARG A 101 10.39 -8.23 2.94
N LEU A 102 9.76 -9.38 2.73
CA LEU A 102 8.81 -9.93 3.69
C LEU A 102 9.55 -10.32 4.98
N GLY A 103 8.90 -10.18 6.13
CA GLY A 103 9.49 -10.47 7.45
C GLY A 103 9.44 -9.29 8.41
N LEU A 104 10.42 -9.21 9.32
CA LEU A 104 10.42 -8.29 10.46
C LEU A 104 10.23 -6.81 10.09
N LYS A 105 10.85 -6.35 8.98
CA LYS A 105 10.68 -4.97 8.50
C LYS A 105 9.23 -4.64 8.14
N ARG A 106 8.52 -5.59 7.52
CA ARG A 106 7.10 -5.42 7.17
C ARG A 106 6.22 -5.38 8.42
N ASN A 107 6.54 -6.18 9.43
CA ASN A 107 5.82 -6.15 10.71
C ASN A 107 6.00 -4.81 11.43
N ILE A 108 7.21 -4.25 11.39
CA ILE A 108 7.49 -2.92 11.96
C ILE A 108 6.73 -1.83 11.18
N ASP A 109 6.71 -1.89 9.85
CA ASP A 109 5.96 -0.96 9.01
C ASP A 109 4.45 -0.98 9.33
N PHE A 110 3.87 -2.18 9.45
CA PHE A 110 2.48 -2.33 9.89
C PHE A 110 2.23 -1.80 11.31
N LEU A 111 3.14 -2.07 12.25
CA LEU A 111 3.02 -1.56 13.62
C LEU A 111 3.06 -0.03 13.65
N MET A 112 3.96 0.60 12.91
CA MET A 112 4.03 2.06 12.82
C MET A 112 2.79 2.66 12.17
N SER A 113 2.28 2.04 11.10
CA SER A 113 1.02 2.45 10.46
C SER A 113 -0.18 2.32 11.41
N PHE A 114 -0.21 1.26 12.23
CA PHE A 114 -1.24 1.07 13.26
C PHE A 114 -1.16 2.14 14.35
N LEU A 115 0.04 2.38 14.91
CA LEU A 115 0.24 3.43 15.91
C LEU A 115 -0.11 4.82 15.37
N ASN A 116 0.27 5.11 14.13
CA ASN A 116 -0.11 6.36 13.46
C ASN A 116 -1.63 6.48 13.30
N SER A 117 -2.31 5.40 12.95
CA SER A 117 -3.77 5.35 12.87
C SER A 117 -4.45 5.60 14.22
N VAL A 118 -3.93 5.00 15.30
CA VAL A 118 -4.43 5.25 16.67
C VAL A 118 -4.26 6.73 17.07
N ALA A 119 -3.12 7.34 16.73
CA ALA A 119 -2.87 8.76 16.98
C ALA A 119 -3.89 9.66 16.24
N HIS A 120 -4.21 9.33 14.97
CA HIS A 120 -5.23 10.06 14.21
C HIS A 120 -6.65 9.85 14.75
N LEU A 121 -6.99 8.64 15.21
CA LEU A 121 -8.28 8.39 15.87
C LEU A 121 -8.42 9.21 17.14
N TYR A 122 -7.36 9.29 17.96
CA TYR A 122 -7.36 10.14 19.15
C TYR A 122 -7.65 11.61 18.80
N VAL A 123 -7.01 12.14 17.76
CA VAL A 123 -7.30 13.50 17.26
C VAL A 123 -8.74 13.62 16.76
N ALA A 124 -9.27 12.63 16.05
CA ALA A 124 -10.65 12.64 15.57
C ALA A 124 -11.68 12.70 16.71
N CYS A 125 -11.43 12.00 17.81
CA CYS A 125 -12.26 12.06 19.02
C CYS A 125 -12.29 13.45 19.66
N GLN A 126 -11.23 14.25 19.50
CA GLN A 126 -11.15 15.60 20.05
C GLN A 126 -11.86 16.66 19.20
N ILE A 127 -12.19 16.36 17.93
CA ILE A 127 -12.78 17.34 17.00
C ILE A 127 -14.31 17.31 17.09
N SER A 128 -14.94 16.23 16.61
CA SER A 128 -16.40 16.12 16.48
C SER A 128 -16.85 14.67 16.27
N ILE A 129 -18.15 14.40 16.35
CA ILE A 129 -18.69 13.08 15.96
C ILE A 129 -18.49 12.80 14.45
N ASN A 130 -18.57 13.83 13.61
CA ASN A 130 -18.39 13.69 12.16
C ASN A 130 -16.96 13.21 11.79
N SER A 131 -15.94 13.69 12.51
CA SER A 131 -14.57 13.23 12.31
C SER A 131 -14.37 11.78 12.75
N ILE A 132 -15.05 11.32 13.80
CA ILE A 132 -15.04 9.92 14.22
C ILE A 132 -15.69 9.04 13.14
N LEU A 133 -16.85 9.45 12.61
CA LEU A 133 -17.53 8.73 11.53
C LEU A 133 -16.67 8.67 10.26
N LEU A 134 -16.04 9.78 9.86
CA LEU A 134 -15.10 9.82 8.75
C LEU A 134 -13.98 8.79 8.93
N PHE A 135 -13.37 8.75 10.11
CA PHE A 135 -12.31 7.81 10.42
C PHE A 135 -12.80 6.36 10.39
N PHE A 136 -14.00 6.09 10.90
CA PHE A 136 -14.63 4.76 10.88
C PHE A 136 -14.92 4.27 9.46
N PHE A 137 -15.48 5.12 8.60
CA PHE A 137 -15.70 4.77 7.18
C PHE A 137 -14.38 4.53 6.45
N ASN A 138 -13.36 5.35 6.71
CA ASN A 138 -12.03 5.13 6.15
C ASN A 138 -11.40 3.80 6.62
N PHE A 139 -11.63 3.41 7.88
CA PHE A 139 -11.17 2.12 8.41
C PHE A 139 -11.83 0.94 7.69
N ILE A 140 -13.16 0.99 7.48
CA ILE A 140 -13.88 -0.04 6.71
C ILE A 140 -13.35 -0.11 5.28
N LEU A 141 -13.20 1.04 4.62
CA LEU A 141 -12.71 1.13 3.26
C LEU A 141 -11.29 0.56 3.13
N THR A 142 -10.38 0.99 4.01
CA THR A 142 -8.99 0.52 4.04
C THR A 142 -8.91 -0.98 4.27
N THR A 143 -9.72 -1.52 5.18
CA THR A 143 -9.79 -2.96 5.46
C THR A 143 -10.28 -3.72 4.23
N THR A 144 -11.30 -3.20 3.55
CA THR A 144 -11.83 -3.80 2.31
C THR A 144 -10.78 -3.81 1.21
N LEU A 145 -10.13 -2.67 0.97
CA LEU A 145 -9.04 -2.54 -0.02
C LEU A 145 -7.87 -3.48 0.30
N TYR A 146 -7.54 -3.66 1.58
CA TYR A 146 -6.49 -4.59 2.00
C TYR A 146 -6.84 -6.04 1.65
N PHE A 147 -8.06 -6.48 1.96
CA PHE A 147 -8.49 -7.85 1.64
C PHE A 147 -8.59 -8.08 0.13
N MET A 148 -9.09 -7.10 -0.63
CA MET A 148 -9.07 -7.17 -2.10
C MET A 148 -7.64 -7.24 -2.63
N GLY A 149 -6.74 -6.36 -2.17
CA GLY A 149 -5.33 -6.38 -2.57
C GLY A 149 -4.62 -7.68 -2.21
N LYS A 150 -4.95 -8.28 -1.06
CA LYS A 150 -4.43 -9.59 -0.64
C LYS A 150 -4.92 -10.72 -1.56
N HIS A 151 -6.17 -10.67 -2.01
CA HIS A 151 -6.73 -11.67 -2.94
C HIS A 151 -5.94 -11.76 -4.25
N TYR A 152 -5.43 -10.63 -4.76
CA TYR A 152 -4.64 -10.58 -6.00
C TYR A 152 -3.15 -10.95 -5.85
N ASN A 153 -2.70 -11.41 -4.68
CA ASN A 153 -1.40 -12.04 -4.43
C ASN A 153 -0.17 -11.35 -5.08
N TYR A 154 0.10 -10.10 -4.71
CA TYR A 154 1.32 -9.33 -5.08
C TYR A 154 1.52 -9.03 -6.58
N ASN A 155 0.45 -9.10 -7.38
CA ASN A 155 0.47 -8.60 -8.76
C ASN A 155 0.19 -7.08 -8.84
N VAL A 156 0.02 -6.56 -10.07
CA VAL A 156 -0.27 -5.14 -10.32
C VAL A 156 -1.55 -4.67 -9.60
N TYR A 157 -2.60 -5.47 -9.54
CA TYR A 157 -3.83 -5.11 -8.81
C TYR A 157 -3.58 -4.97 -7.32
N SER A 158 -2.82 -5.90 -6.71
CA SER A 158 -2.42 -5.80 -5.30
C SER A 158 -1.71 -4.46 -5.01
N THR A 159 -0.84 -4.04 -5.93
CA THR A 159 -0.13 -2.77 -5.88
C THR A 159 -1.07 -1.56 -6.00
N LEU A 160 -2.05 -1.61 -6.90
CA LEU A 160 -3.06 -0.56 -7.05
C LEU A 160 -3.95 -0.44 -5.81
N TYR A 161 -4.36 -1.56 -5.20
CA TYR A 161 -5.10 -1.55 -3.94
C TYR A 161 -4.28 -0.94 -2.80
N HIS A 162 -2.98 -1.27 -2.72
CA HIS A 162 -2.07 -0.65 -1.74
C HIS A 162 -1.93 0.86 -1.95
N ALA A 163 -1.73 1.30 -3.20
CA ALA A 163 -1.69 2.73 -3.53
C ALA A 163 -3.02 3.42 -3.21
N SER A 164 -4.15 2.74 -3.42
CA SER A 164 -5.48 3.25 -3.09
C SER A 164 -5.66 3.43 -1.58
N ILE A 165 -5.13 2.51 -0.76
CA ILE A 165 -5.11 2.65 0.70
C ILE A 165 -4.35 3.92 1.12
N HIS A 166 -3.17 4.16 0.53
CA HIS A 166 -2.42 5.41 0.80
C HIS A 166 -3.27 6.62 0.41
N PHE A 167 -3.88 6.61 -0.77
CA PHE A 167 -4.71 7.71 -1.25
C PHE A 167 -5.91 8.02 -0.34
N THR A 168 -6.69 7.00 0.07
CA THR A 168 -7.88 7.20 0.92
C THR A 168 -7.49 7.66 2.33
N ASN A 169 -6.41 7.10 2.87
CA ASN A 169 -5.83 7.57 4.13
C ASN A 169 -5.38 9.04 3.99
N ASN A 170 -4.78 9.40 2.84
CA ASN A 170 -4.36 10.77 2.53
C ASN A 170 -5.50 11.77 2.61
N ILE A 171 -6.59 11.50 1.92
CA ILE A 171 -7.77 12.36 1.95
C ILE A 171 -8.36 12.45 3.36
N THR A 172 -8.45 11.32 4.07
CA THR A 172 -9.04 11.26 5.40
C THR A 172 -8.27 12.12 6.40
N VAL A 173 -6.95 11.95 6.46
CA VAL A 173 -6.08 12.69 7.38
C VAL A 173 -6.04 14.18 7.02
N LEU A 174 -5.99 14.53 5.74
CA LEU A 174 -6.03 15.93 5.32
C LEU A 174 -7.35 16.61 5.73
N THR A 175 -8.47 15.91 5.53
CA THR A 175 -9.79 16.36 5.97
C THR A 175 -9.82 16.54 7.48
N LEU A 176 -9.23 15.61 8.23
CA LEU A 176 -9.13 15.69 9.69
C LEU A 176 -8.36 16.92 10.14
N TYR A 177 -7.23 17.22 9.51
CA TYR A 177 -6.41 18.39 9.84
C TYR A 177 -7.15 19.70 9.53
N TYR A 178 -7.85 19.73 8.40
CA TYR A 178 -8.71 20.87 8.07
C TYR A 178 -9.79 21.11 9.14
N MET A 179 -10.49 20.06 9.56
CA MET A 179 -11.51 20.15 10.62
C MET A 179 -10.90 20.55 11.97
N PHE A 180 -9.71 20.02 12.30
CA PHE A 180 -8.98 20.37 13.52
C PHE A 180 -8.65 21.86 13.56
N THR A 181 -8.04 22.38 12.49
CA THR A 181 -7.68 23.80 12.39
C THR A 181 -8.90 24.69 12.44
N LYS A 182 -10.00 24.32 11.74
CA LYS A 182 -11.25 25.07 11.80
C LYS A 182 -11.78 25.18 13.24
N LYS A 183 -11.81 24.06 13.97
CA LYS A 183 -12.23 24.04 15.38
C LYS A 183 -11.32 24.88 16.27
N ALA A 184 -10.01 24.83 16.04
CA ALA A 184 -9.04 25.62 16.81
C ALA A 184 -9.25 27.13 16.61
N ILE A 185 -9.56 27.58 15.39
CA ILE A 185 -9.88 28.98 15.09
C ILE A 185 -11.18 29.40 15.79
N GLU A 186 -12.24 28.59 15.69
CA GLU A 186 -13.54 28.88 16.32
C GLU A 186 -13.46 28.98 17.86
N HIS A 187 -12.57 28.23 18.50
CA HIS A 187 -12.35 28.31 19.96
C HIS A 187 -11.37 29.41 20.40
N SER A 188 -10.69 30.06 19.45
CA SER A 188 -9.74 31.16 19.72
C SER A 188 -10.35 32.56 19.55
N LEU A 189 -11.57 32.63 19.00
CA LEU A 189 -12.42 33.83 18.84
C LEU A 189 -13.48 33.88 19.94
#